data_AF-A0A3C0SAG9-F1
#
_entry.id   AF-A0A3C0SAG9-F1
#
_cell.length_a   1.000
_cell.length_b   1.000
_cell.length_c   1.000
_cell.angle_alpha   90.00
_cell.angle_beta   90.00
_cell.angle_gamma   90.00
#
_symmetry.space_group_name_H-M   'P 1'
#
loop_
_entity.id
_entity.type
_entity.pdbx_description
1 polymer ?
#
loop_
_entity_poly.entity_id
_entity_poly.type
_entity_poly.pdbx_seq_one_letter_code
_entity_poly.pdbx_strand_id
1 'polypeptide(L)'
;MSRFQKISLVLGIILLLQSPSIHAVQLKSNRALIPAGEFIMGTDEGTEIERPVHKVFLKEYEISRFEVTNLEFEKFQPHHIRSASSACDQCPVTMITWLEASSYCNYQRGRLPTEAEWE
;
A
#
# COMPACT_ATOMS: atom_id res chain seq x y z
N MET A 1 31.12 20.61 -59.32
CA MET A 1 31.53 19.29 -58.77
C MET A 1 32.11 19.49 -57.38
N SER A 2 31.71 18.62 -56.45
CA SER A 2 32.31 18.40 -55.12
C SER A 2 32.06 19.44 -54.03
N ARG A 3 31.24 19.06 -53.03
CA ARG A 3 31.66 18.88 -51.62
C ARG A 3 30.47 18.86 -50.66
N PHE A 4 29.72 17.76 -50.60
CA PHE A 4 28.87 17.47 -49.44
C PHE A 4 28.82 15.96 -49.17
N GLN A 5 29.90 15.43 -48.60
CA GLN A 5 29.96 14.09 -48.03
C GLN A 5 30.79 14.12 -46.73
N LYS A 6 30.37 14.89 -45.71
CA LYS A 6 31.00 14.84 -44.37
C LYS A 6 30.05 15.10 -43.18
N ILE A 7 28.72 15.07 -43.34
CA ILE A 7 27.78 15.36 -42.23
C ILE A 7 26.85 14.18 -41.90
N SER A 8 27.16 12.96 -42.36
CA SER A 8 26.24 11.82 -42.14
C SER A 8 26.60 10.90 -40.97
N LEU A 9 27.74 11.08 -40.27
CA LEU A 9 28.18 10.11 -39.25
C LEU A 9 28.10 10.60 -37.80
N VAL A 10 27.95 11.90 -37.55
CA VAL A 10 27.95 12.44 -36.17
C VAL A 10 26.54 12.51 -35.57
N LEU A 11 25.50 12.67 -36.39
CA LEU A 11 24.10 12.68 -35.93
C LEU A 11 23.56 11.30 -35.54
N GLY A 12 24.15 10.22 -36.05
CA GLY A 12 23.70 8.85 -35.75
C GLY A 12 24.06 8.33 -34.35
N ILE A 13 25.10 8.89 -33.73
CA ILE A 13 25.57 8.45 -32.39
C ILE A 13 24.80 9.15 -31.27
N ILE A 14 24.35 10.40 -31.48
CA ILE A 14 23.56 11.15 -30.49
C ILE A 14 22.12 10.59 -30.36
N LEU A 15 21.59 9.96 -31.42
CA LEU A 15 20.25 9.37 -31.40
C LEU A 15 20.16 8.02 -30.65
N LEU A 16 21.29 7.39 -30.31
CA LEU A 16 21.34 6.15 -29.52
C LEU A 16 21.48 6.38 -28.00
N LEU A 17 21.66 7.64 -27.56
CA LEU A 17 21.65 8.03 -26.15
C LEU A 17 20.25 8.36 -25.61
N GLN A 18 19.22 8.34 -26.46
CA GLN A 18 17.83 8.30 -26.00
C GLN A 18 17.44 6.85 -25.72
N SER A 19 18.12 6.25 -24.74
CA SER A 19 17.61 5.03 -24.12
C SER A 19 16.15 5.29 -23.73
N PRO A 20 15.20 4.40 -24.07
CA PRO A 20 13.84 4.57 -23.63
C PRO A 20 13.89 4.70 -22.12
N SER A 21 13.43 5.84 -21.60
CA SER A 21 13.30 6.06 -20.17
C SER A 21 12.68 4.79 -19.60
N ILE A 22 13.41 4.13 -18.69
CA ILE A 22 12.81 3.15 -17.80
C ILE A 22 11.65 3.91 -17.18
N HIS A 23 10.45 3.73 -17.74
CA HIS A 23 9.23 4.01 -17.03
C HIS A 23 9.33 2.99 -15.92
N ALA A 24 9.84 3.44 -14.77
CA ALA A 24 9.62 2.73 -13.54
C ALA A 24 8.14 2.42 -13.57
N VAL A 25 7.79 1.14 -13.68
CA VAL A 25 6.42 0.71 -13.45
C VAL A 25 6.14 1.27 -12.07
N GLN A 26 5.36 2.34 -12.03
CA GLN A 26 4.91 2.91 -10.78
C GLN A 26 3.95 1.86 -10.25
N LEU A 27 4.51 0.87 -9.55
CA LEU A 27 3.76 -0.07 -8.76
C LEU A 27 2.92 0.81 -7.87
N LYS A 28 1.65 0.94 -8.24
CA LYS A 28 0.69 1.75 -7.51
C LYS A 28 0.62 1.07 -6.16
N SER A 29 1.35 1.60 -5.18
CA SER A 29 1.37 1.08 -3.82
C SER A 29 -0.09 0.91 -3.42
N ASN A 30 -0.48 -0.28 -2.98
CA ASN A 30 -1.86 -0.54 -2.56
C ASN A 30 -2.15 0.05 -1.17
N ARG A 31 -1.52 1.19 -0.88
CA ARG A 31 -1.60 1.97 0.34
C ARG A 31 -2.08 3.37 -0.01
N ALA A 32 -2.85 3.97 0.87
CA ALA A 32 -3.27 5.35 0.82
C ALA A 32 -2.40 6.15 1.79
N LEU A 33 -1.86 7.28 1.33
CA LEU A 33 -1.24 8.28 2.20
C LEU A 33 -2.35 9.06 2.88
N ILE A 34 -2.38 9.03 4.21
CA ILE A 34 -3.26 9.82 5.04
C ILE A 34 -2.47 11.03 5.54
N PRO A 35 -2.81 12.25 5.12
CA PRO A 35 -2.07 13.44 5.52
C PRO A 35 -2.22 13.70 7.01
N ALA A 36 -1.22 14.35 7.61
CA ALA A 36 -1.31 14.81 8.99
C ALA A 36 -2.49 15.79 9.16
N GLY A 37 -3.21 15.69 10.27
CA GLY A 37 -4.38 16.52 10.50
C GLY A 37 -5.08 16.25 11.83
N GLU A 38 -6.07 17.08 12.10
CA GLU A 38 -7.02 16.90 13.20
C GLU A 38 -8.35 16.39 12.64
N PHE A 39 -8.97 15.43 13.33
CA PHE A 39 -10.33 15.00 13.07
C PHE A 39 -11.11 14.82 14.37
N ILE A 40 -12.41 14.58 14.22
CA ILE A 40 -13.34 14.33 15.32
C ILE A 40 -13.55 12.83 15.41
N MET A 41 -13.13 12.23 16.52
CA MET A 41 -13.22 10.80 16.80
C MET A 41 -14.35 10.55 17.83
N GLY A 42 -15.07 9.44 17.68
CA GLY A 42 -16.20 9.02 18.50
C GLY A 42 -17.54 9.60 18.04
N THR A 43 -18.61 9.22 18.74
CA THR A 43 -19.98 9.66 18.46
C THR A 43 -20.83 9.74 19.74
N ASP A 44 -21.64 10.80 19.87
CA ASP A 44 -22.56 10.97 21.00
C ASP A 44 -23.82 10.10 20.88
N GLU A 45 -24.08 9.51 19.71
CA GLU A 45 -25.23 8.62 19.46
C GLU A 45 -24.86 7.12 19.58
N GLY A 46 -23.58 6.81 19.84
CA GLY A 46 -23.07 5.45 19.97
C GLY A 46 -23.21 4.86 21.37
N THR A 47 -22.61 3.68 21.57
CA THR A 47 -22.49 3.03 22.87
C THR A 47 -21.55 3.80 23.81
N GLU A 48 -21.47 3.40 25.09
CA GLU A 48 -20.60 4.07 26.08
C GLU A 48 -19.12 4.07 25.67
N ILE A 49 -18.66 3.04 24.95
CA ILE A 49 -17.26 2.94 24.50
C ILE A 49 -16.94 3.79 23.27
N GLU A 50 -17.96 4.26 22.54
CA GLU A 50 -17.80 5.13 21.37
C GLU A 50 -17.85 6.63 21.74
N ARG A 51 -18.12 6.92 23.02
CA ARG A 51 -18.21 8.28 23.59
C ARG A 51 -16.96 8.59 24.42
N PRO A 52 -16.64 9.88 24.63
CA PRO A 52 -17.26 11.06 24.03
C PRO A 52 -16.65 11.39 22.67
N VAL A 53 -17.37 12.22 21.90
CA VAL A 53 -16.79 12.92 20.75
C VAL A 53 -15.63 13.79 21.21
N HIS A 54 -14.45 13.64 20.60
CA HIS A 54 -13.27 14.44 20.93
C HIS A 54 -12.32 14.65 19.74
N LYS A 55 -11.45 15.65 19.84
CA LYS A 55 -10.46 15.98 18.80
C LYS A 55 -9.22 15.09 18.93
N VAL A 56 -8.78 14.53 17.82
CA VAL A 56 -7.53 13.76 17.73
C VAL A 56 -6.67 14.33 16.61
N PHE A 57 -5.39 14.59 16.90
CA PHE A 57 -4.39 14.95 15.90
C PHE A 57 -3.52 13.74 15.57
N LEU A 58 -3.39 13.44 14.28
CA LEU A 58 -2.51 12.39 13.77
C LEU A 58 -1.41 13.00 12.88
N LYS A 59 -0.22 12.40 12.96
CA LYS A 59 0.83 12.64 11.97
C LYS A 59 0.47 11.93 10.66
N GLU A 60 1.16 12.27 9.58
CA GLU A 60 1.04 11.57 8.31
C GLU A 60 1.43 10.10 8.46
N TYR A 61 0.66 9.21 7.84
CA TYR A 61 0.93 7.78 7.77
C TYR A 61 0.37 7.18 6.49
N GLU A 62 0.75 5.94 6.18
CA GLU A 62 0.14 5.16 5.10
C GLU A 62 -0.67 4.01 5.68
N ILE A 63 -1.83 3.72 5.09
CA ILE A 63 -2.65 2.55 5.43
C ILE A 63 -2.99 1.76 4.16
N SER A 64 -3.03 0.43 4.26
CA SER A 64 -3.46 -0.41 3.14
C SER A 64 -4.87 -0.05 2.69
N ARG A 65 -5.10 0.01 1.37
CA ARG A 65 -6.41 0.34 0.80
C ARG A 65 -7.44 -0.79 0.93
N PHE A 66 -6.96 -2.01 1.12
CA PHE A 66 -7.78 -3.21 1.25
C PHE A 66 -7.25 -4.05 2.42
N GLU A 67 -8.12 -4.90 2.93
CA GLU A 67 -7.76 -5.95 3.87
C GLU A 67 -6.74 -6.91 3.24
N VAL A 68 -5.92 -7.53 4.09
CA VAL A 68 -4.94 -8.52 3.66
C VAL A 68 -5.69 -9.72 3.09
N THR A 69 -5.31 -10.15 1.89
CA THR A 69 -5.96 -11.30 1.23
C THR A 69 -5.40 -12.63 1.70
N ASN A 70 -6.15 -13.72 1.52
CA ASN A 70 -5.66 -15.08 1.81
C ASN A 70 -4.35 -15.38 1.07
N LEU A 71 -4.27 -15.07 -0.23
CA LEU A 71 -3.08 -15.33 -1.04
C LEU A 71 -1.86 -14.53 -0.56
N GLU A 72 -2.05 -13.33 -0.03
CA GLU A 72 -0.96 -12.55 0.56
C GLU A 72 -0.52 -13.13 1.91
N PHE A 73 -1.46 -13.48 2.77
CA PHE A 73 -1.17 -14.05 4.08
C PHE A 73 -0.49 -15.42 3.98
N GLU A 74 -0.88 -16.26 3.02
CA GLU A 74 -0.27 -17.58 2.79
C GLU A 74 1.19 -17.50 2.32
N LYS A 75 1.64 -16.37 1.76
CA LYS A 75 3.08 -16.15 1.50
C LYS A 75 3.88 -16.05 2.81
N PHE A 76 3.25 -15.56 3.88
CA PHE A 76 3.81 -15.48 5.22
C PHE A 76 3.58 -16.78 6.02
N GLN A 77 2.38 -17.36 5.94
CA GLN A 77 1.98 -18.57 6.66
C GLN A 77 1.33 -19.59 5.71
N PRO A 78 2.12 -20.41 4.97
CA PRO A 78 1.63 -21.29 3.91
C PRO A 78 0.67 -22.40 4.35
N HIS A 79 0.56 -22.65 5.65
CA HIS A 79 -0.33 -23.65 6.23
C HIS A 79 -1.60 -23.05 6.85
N HIS A 80 -1.86 -21.75 6.64
CA HIS A 80 -3.11 -21.14 7.06
C HIS A 80 -4.29 -21.84 6.37
N ILE A 81 -5.29 -22.24 7.15
CA ILE A 81 -6.49 -22.88 6.64
C ILE A 81 -7.56 -21.80 6.45
N ARG A 82 -7.91 -21.53 5.20
CA ARG A 82 -8.95 -20.55 4.86
C ARG A 82 -10.30 -20.94 5.48
N SER A 83 -11.07 -19.93 5.88
CA SER A 83 -12.46 -20.14 6.31
C SER A 83 -13.37 -20.35 5.10
N ALA A 84 -14.48 -21.09 5.29
CA ALA A 84 -15.45 -21.29 4.22
C ALA A 84 -16.12 -19.97 3.76
N SER A 85 -16.25 -18.99 4.65
CA SER A 85 -16.78 -17.66 4.34
C SER A 85 -15.78 -16.75 3.62
N SER A 86 -14.50 -17.14 3.54
CA SER A 86 -13.45 -16.41 2.84
C SER A 86 -12.49 -17.38 2.15
N ALA A 87 -13.01 -18.15 1.18
CA ALA A 87 -12.25 -19.22 0.54
C ALA A 87 -11.39 -18.77 -0.66
N CYS A 88 -11.69 -17.62 -1.27
CA CYS A 88 -11.03 -17.18 -2.50
C CYS A 88 -9.68 -16.49 -2.24
N ASP A 89 -8.79 -16.49 -3.23
CA ASP A 89 -7.43 -15.91 -3.11
C ASP A 89 -7.43 -14.43 -2.73
N GLN A 90 -8.34 -13.66 -3.31
CA GLN A 90 -8.46 -12.21 -3.11
C GLN A 90 -9.44 -11.84 -2.00
N CYS A 91 -10.00 -12.83 -1.31
CA CYS A 91 -10.88 -12.60 -0.18
C CYS A 91 -10.04 -12.28 1.07
N PRO A 92 -10.55 -11.47 2.02
CA PRO A 92 -9.82 -11.11 3.23
C PRO A 92 -9.44 -12.33 4.06
N VAL A 93 -8.21 -12.40 4.55
CA VAL A 93 -7.84 -13.43 5.51
C VAL A 93 -8.69 -13.27 6.78
N THR A 94 -9.20 -14.38 7.29
CA THR A 94 -10.07 -14.43 8.48
C THR A 94 -9.60 -15.53 9.41
N MET A 95 -10.17 -15.62 10.62
CA MET A 95 -9.78 -16.62 11.63
C MET A 95 -8.28 -16.56 12.01
N ILE A 96 -7.73 -15.36 12.05
CA ILE A 96 -6.38 -15.09 12.57
C ILE A 96 -6.47 -14.37 13.90
N THR A 97 -5.50 -14.61 14.76
CA THR A 97 -5.35 -13.90 16.03
C THR A 97 -4.76 -12.50 15.80
N TRP A 98 -4.92 -11.62 16.79
CA TRP A 98 -4.26 -10.30 16.77
C TRP A 98 -2.74 -10.43 16.65
N LEU A 99 -2.14 -11.44 17.30
CA LEU A 99 -0.70 -11.68 17.24
C LEU A 99 -0.24 -12.05 15.83
N GLU A 100 -0.98 -12.93 15.13
CA GLU A 100 -0.69 -13.27 13.74
C GLU A 100 -0.83 -12.06 12.81
N ALA A 101 -1.86 -11.23 13.01
CA ALA A 101 -2.03 -10.00 12.24
C ALA A 101 -0.84 -9.03 12.46
N SER A 102 -0.43 -8.84 13.72
CA SER A 102 0.74 -8.01 14.06
C SER A 102 2.04 -8.57 13.48
N SER A 103 2.26 -9.88 13.57
CA SER A 103 3.41 -10.56 12.96
C SER A 103 3.43 -10.41 11.44
N TYR A 104 2.28 -10.52 10.77
CA TYR A 104 2.17 -10.30 9.32
C TYR A 104 2.50 -8.84 8.95
N CYS A 105 1.96 -7.86 9.68
CA CYS A 105 2.30 -6.46 9.44
C CYS A 105 3.81 -6.21 9.59
N ASN A 106 4.44 -6.79 10.62
CA ASN A 106 5.89 -6.70 10.83
C ASN A 106 6.68 -7.38 9.70
N TYR A 107 6.24 -8.55 9.22
CA TYR A 107 6.83 -9.22 8.05
C TYR A 107 6.82 -8.32 6.81
N GLN A 108 5.74 -7.54 6.62
CA GLN A 108 5.60 -6.55 5.54
C GLN A 108 6.27 -5.20 5.84
N ARG A 109 7.09 -5.12 6.89
CA ARG A 109 7.75 -3.89 7.38
C ARG A 109 6.77 -2.75 7.68
N GLY A 110 5.57 -3.10 8.14
CA GLY A 110 4.54 -2.19 8.62
C GLY A 110 4.16 -2.51 10.07
N ARG A 111 3.00 -2.03 10.49
CA ARG A 111 2.38 -2.30 11.80
C ARG A 111 0.86 -2.28 11.67
N LEU A 112 0.16 -2.74 12.70
CA LEU A 112 -1.27 -2.46 12.82
C LEU A 112 -1.50 -0.95 13.04
N PRO A 113 -2.59 -0.39 12.51
CA PRO A 113 -3.00 0.97 12.85
C PRO A 113 -3.41 1.06 14.31
N THR A 114 -3.32 2.26 14.91
CA THR A 114 -4.07 2.54 16.14
C THR A 114 -5.56 2.66 15.81
N GLU A 115 -6.43 2.62 16.82
CA GLU A 115 -7.86 2.85 16.64
C GLU A 115 -8.14 4.21 15.98
N ALA A 116 -7.48 5.26 16.46
CA ALA A 116 -7.59 6.60 15.88
C ALA A 116 -7.10 6.69 14.43
N GLU A 117 -6.10 5.88 14.03
CA GLU A 117 -5.66 5.81 12.63
C GLU A 117 -6.58 4.96 11.74
N TRP A 118 -7.55 4.25 12.32
CA TRP A 118 -8.48 3.41 11.57
C TRP A 118 -9.85 4.08 11.37
N GLU A 119 -10.30 4.87 12.34
CA GLU A 119 -11.58 5.62 12.29
C GLU A 119 -11.59 6.77 11.28
#